data_AF-A0A914ZCY2-F1
#
_entry.id   AF-A0A914ZCY2-F1
#
_cell.length_a   1.000
_cell.length_b   1.000
_cell.length_c   1.000
_cell.angle_alpha   90.00
_cell.angle_beta   90.00
_cell.angle_gamma   90.00
#
_symmetry.space_group_name_H-M   'P 1'
#
loop_
_entity.id
_entity.type
_entity.pdbx_description
1 polymer ?
#
loop_
_entity_poly.entity_id
_entity_poly.type
_entity_poly.pdbx_seq_one_letter_code
_entity_poly.pdbx_strand_id
1 'polypeptide(L)'
;MNIVLSILGLPWMHGALPQAFLHLKAQADIEDRLVDGTLQQIVIKNRESRLATLIAHTLMIPTYFFLLPFLQLIPTAVFHGLFLYLAFTSMIGNELCERALLLFTEQRSYPPLHYIRRVPQKTVHAFTIVEIIQLAILCFVGFSPWPVVEMIFPIITFLFIPFRSILLPYIFNERHLEALDSIH
;
A
#
# COMPACT_ATOMS: atom_id res chain seq x y z
N MET A 1 24.80 9.84 0.84
CA MET A 1 24.13 10.41 2.04
C MET A 1 24.38 9.56 3.28
N ASN A 2 24.02 8.27 3.32
CA ASN A 2 24.20 7.45 4.52
C ASN A 2 25.66 7.35 5.02
N ILE A 3 26.66 7.35 4.14
CA ILE A 3 28.08 7.41 4.55
C ILE A 3 28.39 8.69 5.36
N VAL A 4 27.88 9.84 4.91
CA VAL A 4 28.05 11.12 5.60
C VAL A 4 27.31 11.11 6.94
N LEU A 5 26.09 10.56 6.99
CA LEU A 5 25.33 10.39 8.24
C LEU A 5 26.08 9.50 9.24
N SER A 6 26.69 8.39 8.81
CA SER A 6 27.53 7.54 9.66
C SER A 6 28.73 8.28 10.25
N ILE A 7 29.42 9.09 9.45
CA ILE A 7 30.57 9.88 9.91
C ILE A 7 30.14 10.91 10.97
N LEU A 8 28.94 11.48 10.81
CA LEU A 8 28.36 12.46 11.74
C LEU A 8 27.63 11.81 12.93
N GLY A 9 27.56 10.48 13.02
CA GLY A 9 26.84 9.75 14.07
C GLY A 9 25.30 9.86 13.99
N LEU A 10 24.76 10.24 12.83
CA LEU A 10 23.33 10.40 12.59
C LEU A 10 22.71 9.08 12.09
N PRO A 11 21.42 8.81 12.37
CA PRO A 11 20.73 7.59 11.93
C PRO A 11 20.64 7.53 10.40
N TRP A 12 20.68 6.31 9.87
CA TRP A 12 20.58 6.09 8.43
C TRP A 12 19.17 6.38 7.92
N MET A 13 19.10 7.02 6.76
CA MET A 13 17.84 7.35 6.11
C MET A 13 17.54 6.33 5.02
N HIS A 14 16.28 5.91 4.97
CA HIS A 14 15.74 4.96 4.00
C HIS A 14 14.42 5.49 3.46
N GLY A 15 13.98 5.00 2.30
CA GLY A 15 12.70 5.39 1.72
C GLY A 15 11.52 4.92 2.59
N ALA A 16 10.64 5.84 2.98
CA ALA A 16 9.42 5.52 3.72
C ALA A 16 8.26 5.29 2.73
N LEU A 17 7.95 4.03 2.42
CA LEU A 17 6.93 3.67 1.42
C LEU A 17 5.54 4.29 1.71
N PRO A 18 4.99 4.23 2.93
CA PRO A 18 3.67 4.84 3.19
C PRO A 18 3.69 6.35 3.02
N GLN A 19 4.76 7.01 3.47
CA GLN A 19 4.90 8.47 3.37
C GLN A 19 5.08 8.93 1.92
N ALA A 20 5.87 8.20 1.12
CA ALA A 20 6.07 8.49 -0.29
C ALA A 20 4.75 8.37 -1.07
N PHE A 21 3.99 7.31 -0.82
CA PHE A 21 2.67 7.13 -1.43
C PHE A 21 1.69 8.25 -1.05
N LEU A 22 1.63 8.61 0.24
CA LEU A 22 0.77 9.69 0.71
C LEU A 22 1.16 11.06 0.14
N HIS A 23 2.47 11.33 0.00
CA HIS A 23 2.95 12.55 -0.62
C HIS A 23 2.53 12.65 -2.09
N LEU A 24 2.63 11.54 -2.83
CA LEU A 24 2.17 11.46 -4.21
C LEU A 24 0.65 11.63 -4.30
N LYS A 25 -0.12 10.97 -3.43
CA LYS A 25 -1.59 11.10 -3.38
C LYS A 25 -2.03 12.54 -3.06
N ALA A 26 -1.30 13.25 -2.19
CA ALA A 26 -1.57 14.65 -1.88
C ALA A 26 -1.24 15.62 -3.04
N GLN A 27 -0.45 15.17 -4.02
CA GLN A 27 -0.08 15.92 -5.22
C GLN A 27 -0.87 15.50 -6.47
N ALA A 28 -1.74 14.51 -6.32
CA ALA A 28 -2.58 13.99 -7.39
C ALA A 28 -3.83 14.86 -7.56
N ASP A 29 -4.08 15.29 -8.80
CA ASP A 29 -5.35 15.87 -9.20
C ASP A 29 -6.33 14.71 -9.47
N ILE A 30 -7.38 14.63 -8.64
CA ILE A 30 -8.41 13.58 -8.67
C ILE A 30 -9.68 14.16 -9.29
N GLU A 31 -10.28 13.47 -10.26
CA GLU A 31 -11.63 13.78 -10.74
C GLU A 31 -12.55 12.58 -10.49
N ASP A 32 -13.82 12.89 -10.20
CA ASP A 32 -14.89 11.90 -10.15
C ASP A 32 -15.36 11.61 -11.58
N ARG A 33 -15.20 10.37 -12.04
CA ARG A 33 -15.78 9.91 -13.31
C ARG A 33 -16.79 8.81 -13.08
N LEU A 34 -17.89 8.88 -13.83
CA LEU A 34 -18.85 7.79 -13.92
C LEU A 34 -18.26 6.70 -14.82
N VAL A 35 -17.75 5.64 -14.19
CA VAL A 35 -17.29 4.42 -14.87
C VAL A 35 -18.30 3.32 -14.53
N ASP A 36 -18.93 2.74 -15.56
CA ASP A 36 -19.91 1.65 -15.42
C ASP A 36 -21.06 1.92 -14.42
N GLY A 37 -21.53 3.18 -14.34
CA GLY A 37 -22.66 3.58 -13.48
C GLY A 37 -22.28 3.84 -12.02
N THR A 38 -21.01 3.68 -11.66
CA THR A 38 -20.45 4.06 -10.35
C THR A 38 -19.57 5.30 -10.46
N LEU A 39 -19.70 6.23 -9.51
CA LEU A 39 -18.76 7.34 -9.36
C LEU A 39 -17.44 6.78 -8.82
N GLN A 40 -16.40 6.82 -9.66
CA GLN A 40 -15.05 6.39 -9.30
C GLN A 40 -14.11 7.58 -9.33
N GLN A 41 -13.28 7.70 -8.29
CA GLN A 41 -12.23 8.70 -8.20
C GLN A 41 -11.01 8.22 -8.98
N ILE A 42 -10.74 8.87 -10.11
CA ILE A 42 -9.57 8.56 -10.92
C ILE A 42 -8.50 9.65 -10.77
N VAL A 43 -7.25 9.22 -10.70
CA VAL A 43 -6.10 10.13 -10.70
C VAL A 43 -5.79 10.51 -12.14
N ILE A 44 -5.89 11.80 -12.46
CA ILE A 44 -5.69 12.28 -13.84
C ILE A 44 -4.27 12.73 -14.06
N LYS A 45 -3.71 13.40 -13.07
CA LYS A 45 -2.38 13.99 -13.18
C LYS A 45 -1.72 14.07 -11.83
N ASN A 46 -0.46 13.65 -11.77
CA ASN A 46 0.38 13.87 -10.60
C ASN A 46 1.24 15.10 -10.81
N ARG A 47 1.23 16.02 -9.83
CA ARG A 47 2.09 17.19 -9.82
C ARG A 47 3.39 16.86 -9.08
N GLU A 48 4.46 16.57 -9.79
CA GLU A 48 5.75 16.37 -9.15
C GLU A 48 6.28 17.68 -8.54
N SER A 49 6.27 17.81 -7.21
CA SER A 49 6.83 18.98 -6.53
C SER A 49 8.07 18.63 -5.70
N ARG A 50 9.23 19.02 -6.22
CA ARG A 50 10.51 18.97 -5.49
C ARG A 50 10.57 20.01 -4.37
N LEU A 51 9.88 21.14 -4.57
CA LEU A 51 9.86 22.27 -3.65
C LEU A 51 9.08 21.94 -2.38
N ALA A 52 7.99 21.16 -2.47
CA ALA A 52 7.25 20.70 -1.29
C ALA A 52 8.15 19.89 -0.34
N THR A 53 8.97 18.97 -0.90
CA THR A 53 9.92 18.17 -0.11
C THR A 53 11.02 19.04 0.51
N LEU A 54 11.56 20.00 -0.25
CA LEU A 54 12.61 20.90 0.24
C LEU A 54 12.11 21.83 1.35
N ILE A 55 10.89 22.36 1.21
CA ILE A 55 10.23 23.18 2.23
C ILE A 55 10.01 22.35 3.50
N ALA A 56 9.46 21.13 3.37
CA ALA A 56 9.20 20.28 4.53
C ALA A 56 10.48 19.98 5.33
N HIS A 57 11.59 19.64 4.66
CA HIS A 57 12.87 19.38 5.32
C HIS A 57 13.49 20.65 5.91
N THR A 58 13.42 21.77 5.21
CA THR A 58 13.94 23.06 5.71
C THR A 58 13.17 23.56 6.92
N LEU A 59 11.84 23.39 6.95
CA LEU A 59 10.99 23.79 8.09
C LEU A 59 11.17 22.90 9.33
N MET A 60 11.67 21.68 9.18
CA MET A 60 11.81 20.74 10.30
C MET A 60 12.72 21.30 11.42
N ILE A 61 13.80 22.01 11.04
CA ILE A 61 14.75 22.63 11.99
C ILE A 61 14.10 23.77 12.81
N PRO A 62 13.51 24.82 12.21
CA PRO A 62 12.86 25.88 13.00
C PRO A 62 11.67 25.37 13.80
N THR A 63 10.89 24.41 13.28
CA THR A 63 9.79 23.80 14.05
C THR A 63 10.29 23.14 15.34
N TYR A 64 11.44 22.45 15.28
CA TYR A 64 12.05 21.83 16.46
C TYR A 64 12.46 22.87 17.52
N PHE A 65 13.06 23.99 17.14
CA PHE A 65 13.52 25.00 18.11
C PHE A 65 12.40 25.89 18.66
N PHE A 66 11.42 26.26 17.84
CA PHE A 66 10.42 27.28 18.21
C PHE A 66 9.03 26.72 18.54
N LEU A 67 8.64 25.60 17.91
CA LEU A 67 7.25 25.12 17.94
C LEU A 67 7.04 23.88 18.83
N LEU A 68 8.13 23.24 19.27
CA LEU A 68 8.09 22.07 20.14
C LEU A 68 7.21 22.21 21.40
N PRO A 69 7.22 23.33 22.17
CA PRO A 69 6.36 23.44 23.36
C PRO A 69 4.87 23.49 23.01
N PHE A 70 4.51 23.97 21.82
CA PHE A 70 3.12 23.98 21.36
C PHE A 70 2.70 22.60 20.82
N LEU A 71 3.62 21.88 20.17
CA LEU A 71 3.33 20.53 19.67
C LEU A 71 3.03 19.54 20.81
N GLN A 72 3.62 19.75 22.00
CA GLN A 72 3.33 18.93 23.20
C GLN A 72 1.90 19.08 23.73
N LEU A 73 1.18 20.15 23.35
CA LEU A 73 -0.23 20.34 23.73
C LEU A 73 -1.16 19.42 22.94
N ILE A 74 -0.71 18.88 21.79
CA ILE A 74 -1.51 18.00 20.95
C ILE A 74 -1.54 16.61 21.59
N PRO A 75 -2.71 16.09 21.98
CA PRO A 75 -2.81 14.75 22.56
C PRO A 75 -2.32 13.67 21.59
N THR A 76 -1.59 12.67 22.10
CA THR A 76 -1.13 11.52 21.32
C THR A 76 -2.27 10.76 20.64
N ALA A 77 -3.47 10.78 21.23
CA ALA A 77 -4.69 10.21 20.67
C ALA A 77 -5.03 10.76 19.27
N VAL A 78 -4.73 12.03 18.98
CA VAL A 78 -4.97 12.65 17.68
C VAL A 78 -4.10 11.98 16.60
N PHE A 79 -2.83 11.70 16.92
CA PHE A 79 -1.93 11.01 16.01
C PHE A 79 -2.36 9.56 15.76
N HIS A 80 -2.85 8.85 16.79
CA HIS A 80 -3.41 7.51 16.59
C HIS A 80 -4.63 7.52 15.67
N GLY A 81 -5.54 8.50 15.84
CA GLY A 81 -6.67 8.70 14.92
C GLY A 81 -6.23 8.99 13.49
N LEU A 82 -5.22 9.85 13.31
CA LEU A 82 -4.64 10.13 12.00
C LEU A 82 -4.01 8.88 11.37
N PHE A 83 -3.22 8.12 12.11
CA PHE A 83 -2.63 6.87 11.60
C PHE A 83 -3.69 5.84 11.21
N LEU A 84 -4.77 5.71 11.99
CA LEU A 84 -5.88 4.83 11.66
C LEU A 84 -6.58 5.27 10.36
N TYR A 85 -6.84 6.58 10.21
CA TYR A 85 -7.41 7.12 8.98
C TYR A 85 -6.50 6.87 7.76
N LEU A 86 -5.18 7.06 7.92
CA LEU A 86 -4.21 6.80 6.86
C LEU A 86 -4.14 5.31 6.51
N ALA A 87 -4.21 4.41 7.49
CA ALA A 87 -4.28 2.97 7.27
C ALA A 87 -5.57 2.56 6.56
N PHE A 88 -6.71 3.14 6.91
CA PHE A 88 -7.98 2.85 6.25
C PHE A 88 -7.99 3.35 4.80
N THR A 89 -7.57 4.59 4.58
CA THR A 89 -7.53 5.20 3.24
C THR A 89 -6.46 4.64 2.31
N SER A 90 -5.48 3.89 2.83
CA SER A 90 -4.51 3.14 2.02
C SER A 90 -5.02 1.77 1.60
N MET A 91 -6.02 1.20 2.30
CA MET A 91 -6.69 -0.04 1.89
C MET A 91 -7.72 0.18 0.79
N ILE A 92 -8.32 1.37 0.71
CA ILE A 92 -9.26 1.74 -0.35
C ILE A 92 -8.51 1.86 -1.68
N GLY A 93 -8.97 1.16 -2.71
CA GLY A 93 -8.29 1.07 -4.02
C GLY A 93 -7.17 0.04 -4.07
N ASN A 94 -7.04 -0.81 -3.03
CA ASN A 94 -6.15 -1.96 -3.08
C ASN A 94 -6.90 -3.19 -3.62
N GLU A 95 -6.46 -3.68 -4.77
CA GLU A 95 -7.00 -4.86 -5.47
C GLU A 95 -7.09 -6.11 -4.57
N LEU A 96 -6.12 -6.35 -3.68
CA LEU A 96 -6.17 -7.46 -2.74
C LEU A 96 -7.31 -7.28 -1.74
N CYS A 97 -7.48 -6.07 -1.18
CA CYS A 97 -8.53 -5.77 -0.22
C CYS A 97 -9.92 -5.85 -0.86
N GLU A 98 -10.06 -5.33 -2.07
CA GLU A 98 -11.32 -5.39 -2.83
C GLU A 98 -11.71 -6.84 -3.14
N ARG A 99 -10.75 -7.66 -3.62
CA ARG A 99 -10.99 -9.08 -3.86
C ARG A 99 -11.21 -9.88 -2.57
N ALA A 100 -10.57 -9.50 -1.47
CA ALA A 100 -10.82 -10.11 -0.17
C ALA A 100 -12.25 -9.83 0.33
N LEU A 101 -12.78 -8.63 0.08
CA LEU A 101 -14.18 -8.29 0.39
C LEU A 101 -15.17 -9.14 -0.43
N LEU A 102 -14.82 -9.48 -1.68
CA LEU A 102 -15.64 -10.35 -2.53
C LEU A 102 -15.78 -11.78 -1.98
N LEU A 103 -14.84 -12.26 -1.14
CA LEU A 103 -14.96 -13.56 -0.47
C LEU A 103 -16.14 -13.60 0.52
N PHE A 104 -16.46 -12.46 1.14
CA PHE A 104 -17.52 -12.34 2.13
C PHE A 104 -18.84 -11.81 1.55
N THR A 105 -18.82 -11.29 0.32
CA THR A 105 -19.99 -10.70 -0.34
C THR A 105 -20.83 -11.78 -1.04
N GLU A 106 -22.15 -11.71 -0.92
CA GLU A 106 -23.05 -12.61 -1.65
C GLU A 106 -23.04 -12.29 -3.15
N GLN A 107 -23.11 -13.33 -4.00
CA GLN A 107 -23.01 -13.24 -5.47
C GLN A 107 -23.98 -12.24 -6.11
N ARG A 108 -25.16 -12.04 -5.51
CA ARG A 108 -26.20 -11.13 -6.05
C ARG A 108 -25.83 -9.66 -5.92
N SER A 109 -24.91 -9.33 -5.02
CA SER A 109 -24.49 -7.96 -4.71
C SER A 109 -23.14 -7.62 -5.31
N TYR A 110 -22.62 -8.44 -6.23
CA TYR A 110 -21.35 -8.17 -6.86
C TYR A 110 -21.45 -6.88 -7.68
N PRO A 111 -20.55 -5.89 -7.45
CA PRO A 111 -20.51 -4.71 -8.29
C PRO A 111 -20.20 -5.13 -9.73
N PRO A 112 -20.61 -4.35 -10.73
CA PRO A 112 -20.32 -4.65 -12.14
C PRO A 112 -18.83 -4.39 -12.45
N LEU A 113 -17.90 -5.15 -11.87
CA LEU A 113 -16.48 -5.06 -12.20
C LEU A 113 -16.13 -5.90 -13.44
N HIS A 114 -15.19 -5.40 -14.23
CA HIS A 114 -14.79 -5.96 -15.54
C HIS A 114 -14.24 -7.41 -15.45
N TYR A 115 -13.56 -7.76 -14.35
CA TYR A 115 -12.96 -9.09 -14.15
C TYR A 115 -13.96 -10.19 -13.76
N ILE A 116 -15.08 -9.83 -13.12
CA ILE A 116 -16.12 -10.77 -12.66
C ILE A 116 -16.81 -11.46 -13.85
N ARG A 117 -16.82 -10.82 -15.03
CA ARG A 117 -17.42 -11.37 -16.27
C ARG A 117 -16.48 -12.30 -17.05
N ARG A 118 -15.16 -12.23 -16.84
CA ARG A 118 -14.16 -12.93 -17.67
C ARG A 118 -13.53 -14.15 -17.00
N VAL A 119 -13.50 -14.19 -15.66
CA VAL A 119 -12.82 -15.25 -14.90
C VAL A 119 -13.84 -16.01 -14.04
N PRO A 120 -13.80 -17.36 -14.01
CA PRO A 120 -14.66 -18.13 -13.12
C PRO A 120 -14.39 -17.78 -11.66
N GLN A 121 -15.45 -17.54 -10.88
CA GLN A 121 -15.37 -17.09 -9.49
C GLN A 121 -14.50 -17.98 -8.59
N LYS A 122 -14.51 -19.30 -8.83
CA LYS A 122 -13.65 -20.25 -8.08
C LYS A 122 -12.16 -19.95 -8.23
N THR A 123 -11.74 -19.49 -9.42
CA THR A 123 -10.36 -19.10 -9.70
C THR A 123 -10.01 -17.81 -8.98
N VAL A 124 -10.91 -16.83 -8.98
CA VAL A 124 -10.73 -15.57 -8.24
C VAL A 124 -10.56 -15.85 -6.74
N HIS A 125 -11.46 -16.62 -6.15
CA HIS A 125 -11.39 -16.96 -4.73
C HIS A 125 -10.14 -17.76 -4.37
N ALA A 126 -9.77 -18.75 -5.19
CA ALA A 126 -8.54 -19.51 -4.97
C ALA A 126 -7.30 -18.63 -5.03
N PHE A 127 -7.24 -17.69 -5.98
CA PHE A 127 -6.15 -16.72 -6.11
C PHE A 127 -6.08 -15.81 -4.89
N THR A 128 -7.19 -15.19 -4.49
CA THR A 128 -7.25 -14.32 -3.32
C THR A 128 -6.85 -15.06 -2.03
N ILE A 129 -7.24 -16.33 -1.87
CA ILE A 129 -6.82 -17.15 -0.72
C ILE A 129 -5.30 -17.34 -0.70
N VAL A 130 -4.67 -17.61 -1.85
CA VAL A 130 -3.22 -17.73 -1.94
C VAL A 130 -2.52 -16.43 -1.53
N GLU A 131 -3.01 -15.28 -2.00
CA GLU A 131 -2.48 -13.98 -1.62
C GLU A 131 -2.67 -13.66 -0.12
N ILE A 132 -3.83 -14.01 0.45
CA ILE A 132 -4.08 -13.87 1.90
C ILE A 132 -3.12 -14.74 2.70
N ILE A 133 -2.82 -15.96 2.24
CA ILE A 133 -1.83 -16.84 2.87
C ILE A 133 -0.42 -16.22 2.80
N GLN A 134 -0.02 -15.68 1.65
CA GLN A 134 1.25 -14.98 1.49
C GLN A 134 1.36 -13.76 2.41
N LEU A 135 0.30 -12.95 2.48
CA LEU A 135 0.22 -11.81 3.40
C LEU A 135 0.31 -12.27 4.86
N ALA A 136 -0.38 -13.36 5.24
CA ALA A 136 -0.32 -13.90 6.60
C ALA A 136 1.10 -14.38 6.97
N ILE A 137 1.81 -15.01 6.04
CA ILE A 137 3.23 -15.39 6.22
C ILE A 137 4.09 -14.15 6.45
N LEU A 138 3.92 -13.10 5.64
CA LEU A 138 4.67 -11.85 5.80
C LEU A 138 4.34 -11.15 7.11
N CYS A 139 3.07 -11.10 7.52
CA CYS A 139 2.64 -10.55 8.80
C CYS A 139 3.25 -11.34 9.97
N PHE A 140 3.27 -12.66 9.90
CA PHE A 140 3.87 -13.49 10.96
C PHE A 140 5.36 -13.22 11.12
N VAL A 141 6.09 -13.07 10.00
CA VAL A 141 7.53 -12.74 10.01
C VAL A 141 7.76 -11.31 10.49
N GLY A 142 6.97 -10.34 10.00
CA GLY A 142 7.12 -8.93 10.34
C GLY A 142 6.70 -8.56 11.76
N PHE A 143 5.71 -9.24 12.33
CA PHE A 143 5.30 -9.06 13.73
C PHE A 143 6.04 -9.98 14.71
N SER A 144 7.05 -10.72 14.24
CA SER A 144 7.83 -11.61 15.08
C SER A 144 8.64 -10.81 16.11
N PRO A 145 8.67 -11.21 17.40
CA PRO A 145 9.46 -10.51 18.42
C PRO A 145 10.97 -10.71 18.26
N TRP A 146 11.41 -11.59 17.34
CA TRP A 146 12.80 -11.93 17.11
C TRP A 146 13.39 -11.06 15.98
N PRO A 147 14.36 -10.17 16.25
CA PRO A 147 14.92 -9.26 15.23
C PRO A 147 15.55 -10.00 14.05
N VAL A 148 16.07 -11.20 14.29
CA VAL A 148 16.67 -12.06 13.25
C VAL A 148 15.62 -12.49 12.22
N VAL A 149 14.38 -12.75 12.66
CA VAL A 149 13.28 -13.15 11.78
C VAL A 149 12.82 -11.97 10.94
N GLU A 150 12.73 -10.78 11.55
CA GLU A 150 12.38 -9.55 10.85
C GLU A 150 13.39 -9.22 9.73
N MET A 151 14.69 -9.46 9.94
CA MET A 151 15.72 -9.26 8.90
C MET A 151 15.54 -10.15 7.65
N ILE A 152 14.82 -11.28 7.78
CA ILE A 152 14.54 -12.20 6.66
C ILE A 152 13.33 -11.72 5.83
N PHE A 153 12.53 -10.78 6.33
CA PHE A 153 11.34 -10.27 5.66
C PHE A 153 11.55 -9.88 4.18
N PRO A 154 12.61 -9.12 3.81
CA PRO A 154 12.84 -8.78 2.41
C PRO A 154 13.12 -10.02 1.55
N ILE A 155 13.84 -11.02 2.07
CA ILE A 155 14.18 -12.26 1.36
C ILE A 155 12.90 -13.05 1.03
N ILE A 156 11.97 -13.16 1.98
CA ILE A 156 10.69 -13.83 1.77
C ILE A 156 9.86 -13.09 0.73
N THR A 157 9.81 -11.75 0.82
CA THR A 157 9.14 -10.92 -0.19
C THR A 157 9.73 -11.14 -1.59
N PHE A 158 11.06 -11.18 -1.70
CA PHE A 158 11.74 -11.48 -2.96
C PHE A 158 11.42 -12.88 -3.47
N LEU A 159 11.26 -13.88 -2.59
CA LEU A 159 10.91 -15.25 -2.97
C LEU A 159 9.47 -15.38 -3.48
N PHE A 160 8.57 -14.50 -3.08
CA PHE A 160 7.20 -14.47 -3.62
C PHE A 160 7.13 -14.02 -5.08
N ILE A 161 8.12 -13.26 -5.57
CA ILE A 161 8.20 -12.85 -6.98
C ILE A 161 8.35 -14.05 -7.92
N PRO A 162 9.37 -14.93 -7.80
CA PRO A 162 9.48 -16.12 -8.64
C PRO A 162 8.39 -17.15 -8.36
N PHE A 163 7.89 -17.25 -7.12
CA PHE A 163 6.71 -18.06 -6.81
C PHE A 163 5.53 -17.64 -7.70
N ARG A 164 5.30 -16.33 -7.86
CA ARG A 164 4.26 -15.79 -8.73
C ARG A 164 4.53 -16.05 -10.21
N SER A 165 5.75 -15.85 -10.67
CA SER A 165 6.06 -16.01 -12.10
C SER A 165 6.13 -17.46 -12.57
N ILE A 166 6.38 -18.43 -11.67
CA ILE A 166 6.61 -19.83 -12.05
C ILE A 166 5.47 -20.74 -11.57
N LEU A 167 5.00 -20.59 -10.33
CA LEU A 167 4.04 -21.52 -9.74
C LEU A 167 2.59 -21.17 -10.10
N LEU A 168 2.24 -19.88 -10.11
CA LEU A 168 0.88 -19.44 -10.46
C LEU A 168 0.44 -19.84 -11.89
N PRO A 169 1.26 -19.67 -12.96
CA PRO A 169 0.88 -20.14 -14.30
C PRO A 169 0.86 -21.67 -14.44
N TYR A 170 1.48 -22.41 -13.52
CA TYR A 170 1.37 -23.87 -13.48
C TYR A 170 0.02 -24.34 -12.89
N ILE A 171 -0.53 -23.58 -11.94
CA ILE A 171 -1.78 -23.92 -11.23
C ILE A 171 -3.01 -23.33 -11.94
N PHE A 172 -2.87 -22.16 -12.57
CA PHE A 172 -3.97 -21.42 -13.19
C PHE A 172 -3.68 -21.11 -14.67
N ASN A 173 -4.75 -21.05 -15.46
CA ASN A 173 -4.68 -20.72 -16.88
C ASN A 173 -4.18 -19.27 -17.07
N GLU A 174 -3.19 -19.06 -17.94
CA GLU A 174 -2.53 -17.74 -18.13
C GLU A 174 -3.52 -16.63 -18.47
N ARG A 175 -4.55 -16.91 -19.29
CA ARG A 175 -5.59 -15.94 -19.65
C ARG A 175 -6.42 -15.45 -18.47
N HIS A 176 -6.60 -16.28 -17.44
CA HIS A 176 -7.30 -15.88 -16.23
C HIS A 176 -6.39 -15.02 -15.34
N LEU A 177 -5.10 -15.34 -15.27
CA LEU A 177 -4.11 -14.54 -14.54
C LEU A 177 -3.92 -13.16 -15.17
N GLU A 178 -3.83 -13.07 -16.50
CA GLU A 178 -3.77 -11.79 -17.21
C GLU A 178 -5.01 -10.92 -16.97
N ALA A 179 -6.20 -11.53 -16.90
CA ALA A 179 -7.44 -10.80 -16.59
C ALA A 179 -7.56 -10.37 -15.11
N LEU A 180 -6.83 -11.03 -14.20
CA LEU A 180 -6.72 -10.68 -12.78
C LEU A 180 -5.62 -9.64 -12.53
N ASP A 181 -4.56 -9.64 -13.33
CA ASP A 181 -3.41 -8.74 -13.25
C ASP A 181 -3.55 -7.50 -14.15
N SER A 182 -4.49 -7.47 -15.09
CA SER A 182 -4.66 -6.33 -15.99
C SER A 182 -5.04 -5.09 -15.18
N ILE A 183 -4.05 -4.20 -15.06
CA ILE A 183 -4.12 -2.90 -14.40
C ILE A 183 -5.33 -2.12 -14.96
N HIS A 184 -6.22 -1.69 -14.06
CA HIS A 184 -7.30 -0.75 -14.34
C HIS A 184 -6.75 0.68 -14.46
#